data_AF-A0A529SQ83-F1
#
_entry.id   AF-A0A529SQ83-F1
#
_cell.length_a   1.000
_cell.length_b   1.000
_cell.length_c   1.000
_cell.angle_alpha   90.00
_cell.angle_beta   90.00
_cell.angle_gamma   90.00
#
_symmetry.space_group_name_H-M   'P 1'
#
loop_
_entity.id
_entity.type
_entity.pdbx_description
1 polymer ?
#
loop_
_entity_poly.entity_id
_entity_poly.type
_entity_poly.pdbx_seq_one_letter_code
_entity_poly.pdbx_strand_id
1 'polypeptide(L)'
;YADFGHPSFAVVIEGACLLAVDGQPPLTLEAGDFVLLPKTPGFTMTGFEPVVPTLIDPNLAMAATEEVRHGQQDGPPDLRMLGGYFLFDGEDSGLLVSLLPAQVHVRGVERLSVLVKLLVEEAAGRHSGRDLVLTRLIEILLVESLRQAQTSDAPAGLLRG
;
A
#
# COMPACT_ATOMS: atom_id res chain seq x y z
N TYR A 1 -2.52 -12.27 -4.88
CA TYR A 1 -3.84 -11.64 -4.79
C TYR A 1 -4.42 -11.50 -6.19
N ALA A 2 -5.71 -11.82 -6.35
CA ALA A 2 -6.45 -11.50 -7.58
C ALA A 2 -6.67 -9.98 -7.72
N ASP A 3 -7.14 -9.53 -8.90
CA ASP A 3 -7.49 -8.12 -9.15
C ASP A 3 -8.52 -7.65 -8.12
N PHE A 4 -8.20 -6.54 -7.46
CA PHE A 4 -9.06 -5.93 -6.45
C PHE A 4 -9.81 -4.71 -6.97
N GLY A 5 -9.30 -4.03 -7.99
CA GLY A 5 -9.94 -2.89 -8.64
C GLY A 5 -9.97 -1.59 -7.83
N HIS A 6 -9.86 -1.65 -6.51
CA HIS A 6 -9.79 -0.47 -5.64
C HIS A 6 -8.35 0.04 -5.45
N PRO A 7 -8.17 1.34 -5.20
CA PRO A 7 -6.89 1.88 -4.78
C PRO A 7 -6.44 1.25 -3.46
N SER A 8 -5.20 0.77 -3.40
CA SER A 8 -4.62 0.19 -2.19
C SER A 8 -3.28 0.81 -1.86
N PHE A 9 -2.92 0.78 -0.59
CA PHE A 9 -1.58 1.11 -0.15
C PHE A 9 -1.06 0.00 0.75
N ALA A 10 0.26 -0.08 0.85
CA ALA A 10 0.90 -0.90 1.85
C ALA A 10 2.18 -0.24 2.36
N VAL A 11 2.46 -0.52 3.63
CA VAL A 11 3.65 -0.07 4.34
C VAL A 11 4.40 -1.29 4.82
N VAL A 12 5.71 -1.35 4.60
CA VAL A 12 6.55 -2.35 5.25
C VAL A 12 6.95 -1.87 6.63
N ILE A 13 6.52 -2.60 7.65
CA ILE A 13 6.86 -2.34 9.05
C ILE A 13 8.21 -2.99 9.38
N GLU A 14 8.39 -4.23 8.96
CA GLU A 14 9.55 -5.05 9.26
C GLU A 14 9.87 -5.97 8.09
N GLY A 15 11.15 -6.28 7.92
CA GLY A 15 11.60 -7.25 6.94
C GLY A 15 11.61 -6.72 5.51
N ALA A 16 11.51 -7.64 4.55
CA ALA A 16 11.55 -7.30 3.14
C ALA A 16 10.83 -8.36 2.29
N CYS A 17 10.36 -7.95 1.11
CA CYS A 17 9.70 -8.84 0.17
C CYS A 17 9.91 -8.40 -1.28
N LEU A 18 9.56 -9.28 -2.21
CA LEU A 18 9.37 -8.95 -3.61
C LEU A 18 7.89 -8.74 -3.89
N LEU A 19 7.52 -7.56 -4.38
CA LEU A 19 6.19 -7.24 -4.87
C LEU A 19 6.21 -7.24 -6.41
N ALA A 20 5.48 -8.18 -7.02
CA ALA A 20 5.26 -8.24 -8.45
C ALA A 20 3.80 -7.88 -8.76
N VAL A 21 3.58 -6.67 -9.30
CA VAL A 21 2.26 -6.19 -9.71
C VAL A 21 2.08 -6.44 -11.20
N ASP A 22 0.91 -6.94 -11.61
CA ASP A 22 0.64 -7.25 -13.02
C ASP A 22 0.85 -6.01 -13.90
N GLY A 23 1.69 -6.16 -14.93
CA GLY A 23 2.02 -5.09 -15.86
C GLY A 23 3.02 -4.04 -15.35
N GLN A 24 3.61 -4.23 -14.17
CA GLN A 24 4.65 -3.36 -13.62
C GLN A 24 5.97 -4.11 -13.40
N PRO A 25 7.12 -3.42 -13.38
CA PRO A 25 8.37 -3.99 -12.91
C PRO A 25 8.24 -4.46 -11.44
N PRO A 26 8.88 -5.58 -11.07
CA PRO A 26 8.87 -6.03 -9.69
C PRO A 26 9.66 -5.06 -8.80
N LEU A 27 9.18 -4.87 -7.57
CA LEU A 27 9.81 -4.03 -6.56
C LEU A 27 10.30 -4.88 -5.40
N THR A 28 11.54 -4.65 -4.96
CA THR A 28 11.98 -5.10 -3.64
C THR A 28 11.55 -4.07 -2.61
N LEU A 29 10.67 -4.45 -1.69
CA LEU A 29 10.19 -3.60 -0.61
C LEU A 29 10.93 -3.95 0.68
N GLU A 30 11.27 -2.93 1.45
CA GLU A 30 12.00 -3.03 2.73
C GLU A 30 11.33 -2.18 3.80
N ALA A 31 11.61 -2.45 5.08
CA ALA A 31 11.06 -1.69 6.20
C ALA A 31 11.17 -0.17 6.01
N GLY A 32 10.04 0.52 6.19
CA GLY A 32 9.88 1.96 5.97
C GLY A 32 9.41 2.34 4.56
N ASP A 33 9.36 1.40 3.61
CA ASP A 33 8.81 1.66 2.28
C ASP A 33 7.28 1.81 2.33
N PHE A 34 6.81 2.71 1.48
CA PHE A 34 5.41 2.90 1.18
C PHE A 34 5.17 2.61 -0.30
N VAL A 35 4.15 1.81 -0.59
CA VAL A 35 3.64 1.59 -1.94
C VAL A 35 2.18 1.99 -2.04
N LEU A 36 1.83 2.70 -3.10
CA LEU A 36 0.45 3.00 -3.47
C LEU A 36 0.17 2.45 -4.87
N LEU A 37 -0.95 1.75 -4.98
CA LEU A 37 -1.53 1.28 -6.23
C LEU A 37 -2.87 2.00 -6.41
N PRO A 38 -2.94 3.09 -7.19
CA PRO A 38 -4.18 3.84 -7.39
C PRO A 38 -5.31 3.03 -8.02
N LYS A 39 -4.96 1.95 -8.71
CA LYS A 39 -5.81 0.81 -9.02
C LYS A 39 -5.01 -0.44 -8.73
N THR A 40 -5.57 -1.40 -8.01
CA THR A 40 -4.85 -2.60 -7.58
C THR A 40 -5.18 -3.76 -8.51
N PRO A 41 -4.35 -4.03 -9.56
CA PRO A 41 -4.49 -5.23 -10.36
C PRO A 41 -4.07 -6.46 -9.55
N GLY A 42 -4.06 -7.62 -10.18
CA GLY A 42 -3.43 -8.81 -9.60
C GLY A 42 -1.98 -8.51 -9.20
N PHE A 43 -1.56 -9.06 -8.07
CA PHE A 43 -0.18 -8.96 -7.62
C PHE A 43 0.24 -10.17 -6.82
N THR A 44 1.53 -10.46 -6.83
CA THR A 44 2.16 -11.51 -6.05
C THR A 44 3.16 -10.89 -5.09
N MET A 45 3.13 -11.38 -3.85
CA MET A 45 4.12 -11.04 -2.83
C MET A 45 4.85 -12.31 -2.41
N THR A 46 6.17 -12.27 -2.41
CA THR A 46 7.02 -13.39 -1.98
C THR A 46 8.16 -12.92 -1.10
N GLY A 47 8.74 -13.84 -0.33
CA GLY A 47 10.11 -13.70 0.13
C GLY A 47 11.11 -13.84 -1.02
N PHE A 48 12.37 -14.11 -0.68
CA PHE A 48 13.46 -14.24 -1.66
C PHE A 48 13.81 -15.69 -2.01
N GLU A 49 13.19 -16.65 -1.31
CA GLU A 49 13.33 -18.07 -1.60
C GLU A 49 12.30 -18.54 -2.63
N PRO A 50 12.63 -19.54 -3.46
CA PRO A 50 11.68 -20.13 -4.38
C PRO A 50 10.46 -20.71 -3.66
N VAL A 51 9.26 -20.32 -4.08
CA VAL A 51 8.00 -20.80 -3.52
C VAL A 51 6.93 -20.87 -4.60
N VAL A 52 5.91 -21.71 -4.38
CA VAL A 52 4.68 -21.71 -5.19
C VAL A 52 3.68 -20.75 -4.53
N PRO A 53 3.28 -19.64 -5.18
CA PRO A 53 2.34 -18.70 -4.58
C PRO A 53 0.95 -19.30 -4.41
N THR A 54 0.28 -18.93 -3.32
CA THR A 54 -1.13 -19.24 -3.09
C THR A 54 -2.01 -18.10 -3.60
N LEU A 55 -3.10 -18.44 -4.30
CA LEU A 55 -4.07 -17.45 -4.73
C LEU A 55 -4.88 -16.93 -3.53
N ILE A 56 -4.95 -15.61 -3.39
CA ILE A 56 -5.73 -14.93 -2.36
C ILE A 56 -6.79 -14.06 -3.03
N ASP A 57 -8.04 -14.19 -2.60
CA ASP A 57 -9.11 -13.26 -2.96
C ASP A 57 -9.02 -12.02 -2.05
N PRO A 58 -8.75 -10.83 -2.61
CA PRO A 58 -8.65 -9.60 -1.82
C PRO A 58 -9.93 -9.26 -1.06
N ASN A 59 -11.12 -9.58 -1.61
CA ASN A 59 -12.40 -9.25 -0.97
C ASN A 59 -12.62 -10.08 0.31
N LEU A 60 -12.13 -11.32 0.32
CA LEU A 60 -12.15 -12.16 1.52
C LEU A 60 -11.09 -11.71 2.53
N ALA A 61 -9.90 -11.31 2.05
CA ALA A 61 -8.83 -10.84 2.93
C ALA A 61 -9.22 -9.55 3.69
N MET A 62 -10.02 -8.68 3.09
CA MET A 62 -10.54 -7.46 3.74
C MET A 62 -11.44 -7.71 4.95
N ALA A 63 -12.09 -8.88 5.02
CA ALA A 63 -12.97 -9.20 6.14
C ALA A 63 -12.20 -9.55 7.42
N ALA A 64 -10.87 -9.72 7.33
CA ALA A 64 -10.03 -9.98 8.49
C ALA A 64 -9.97 -8.74 9.40
N THR A 65 -10.32 -8.93 10.67
CA THR A 65 -10.25 -7.89 11.71
C THR A 65 -8.95 -7.95 12.53
N GLU A 66 -8.11 -8.94 12.26
CA GLU A 66 -6.86 -9.23 12.96
C GLU A 66 -5.72 -9.43 11.95
N GLU A 67 -4.48 -9.42 12.45
CA GLU A 67 -3.29 -9.65 11.63
C GLU A 67 -3.33 -11.04 11.00
N VAL A 68 -3.17 -11.10 9.67
CA VAL A 68 -3.17 -12.34 8.91
C VAL A 68 -1.73 -12.76 8.64
N ARG A 69 -1.39 -14.00 9.02
CA ARG A 69 -0.08 -14.59 8.76
C ARG A 69 -0.11 -15.52 7.54
N HIS A 70 0.75 -15.24 6.58
CA HIS A 70 0.97 -16.08 5.40
C HIS A 70 2.28 -16.86 5.52
N GLY A 71 2.35 -18.03 4.87
CA GLY A 71 3.56 -18.87 4.89
C GLY A 71 3.74 -19.60 6.22
N GLN A 72 4.96 -19.56 6.79
CA GLN A 72 5.25 -20.21 8.06
C GLN A 72 4.43 -19.61 9.20
N GLN A 73 3.70 -20.48 9.91
CA GLN A 73 2.77 -20.08 10.97
C GLN A 73 3.46 -19.73 12.28
N ASP A 74 4.65 -20.28 12.52
CA ASP A 74 5.43 -20.07 13.73
C ASP A 74 6.74 -19.31 13.44
N GLY A 75 7.33 -18.71 14.48
CA GLY A 75 8.61 -18.00 14.38
C GLY A 75 8.50 -16.51 14.01
N PRO A 76 9.65 -15.79 13.99
CA PRO A 76 9.68 -14.39 13.58
C PRO A 76 9.20 -14.26 12.12
N PRO A 77 8.45 -13.19 11.77
CA PRO A 77 8.07 -12.94 10.39
C PRO A 77 9.26 -12.47 9.55
N ASP A 78 9.38 -12.96 8.31
CA ASP A 78 10.31 -12.39 7.32
C ASP A 78 9.83 -11.03 6.78
N LEU A 79 8.53 -10.76 6.92
CA LEU A 79 7.86 -9.56 6.46
C LEU A 79 6.66 -9.26 7.37
N ARG A 80 6.54 -8.01 7.81
CA ARG A 80 5.33 -7.48 8.44
C ARG A 80 4.89 -6.21 7.74
N MET A 81 3.61 -6.12 7.38
CA MET A 81 3.07 -4.99 6.62
C MET A 81 1.75 -4.50 7.18
N LEU A 82 1.49 -3.21 7.01
CA LEU A 82 0.17 -2.61 7.18
C LEU A 82 -0.35 -2.24 5.80
N GLY A 83 -1.46 -2.86 5.40
CA GLY A 83 -2.16 -2.59 4.15
C GLY A 83 -3.51 -1.93 4.39
N GLY A 84 -3.98 -1.20 3.39
CA GLY A 84 -5.31 -0.62 3.40
C GLY A 84 -5.76 -0.25 1.99
N TYR A 85 -7.00 0.19 1.87
CA TYR A 85 -7.58 0.60 0.60
C TYR A 85 -8.43 1.86 0.76
N PHE A 86 -8.68 2.51 -0.36
CA PHE A 86 -9.49 3.72 -0.45
C PHE A 86 -10.73 3.43 -1.28
N LEU A 87 -11.80 4.16 -0.97
CA LEU A 87 -12.96 4.26 -1.84
C LEU A 87 -13.00 5.70 -2.35
N PHE A 88 -12.88 5.87 -3.66
CA PHE A 88 -13.19 7.16 -4.27
C PHE A 88 -14.70 7.27 -4.41
N ASP A 89 -15.27 8.32 -3.82
CA ASP A 89 -16.67 8.67 -3.96
C ASP A 89 -16.82 9.77 -5.03
N GLY A 90 -17.81 9.64 -5.91
CA GLY A 90 -18.06 10.58 -7.01
C GLY A 90 -18.09 9.94 -8.41
N GLU A 91 -18.90 10.55 -9.28
CA GLU A 91 -19.17 10.08 -10.66
C GLU A 91 -17.89 10.00 -11.52
N ASP A 92 -16.90 10.85 -11.26
CA ASP A 92 -15.64 10.94 -12.04
C ASP A 92 -14.45 10.17 -11.44
N SER A 93 -14.69 9.33 -10.42
CA SER A 93 -13.63 8.55 -9.75
C SER A 93 -12.78 7.71 -10.71
N GLY A 94 -13.38 7.15 -11.75
CA GLY A 94 -12.67 6.40 -12.79
C GLY A 94 -11.70 7.26 -13.61
N LEU A 95 -12.08 8.51 -13.93
CA LEU A 95 -11.21 9.46 -14.63
C LEU A 95 -10.03 9.85 -13.73
N LEU A 96 -10.29 10.17 -12.46
CA LEU A 96 -9.24 10.50 -11.50
C LEU A 96 -8.20 9.39 -11.41
N VAL A 97 -8.62 8.14 -11.22
CA VAL A 97 -7.72 6.97 -11.17
C VAL A 97 -6.92 6.82 -12.46
N SER A 98 -7.52 7.10 -13.63
CA SER A 98 -6.82 7.00 -14.92
C SER A 98 -5.70 8.03 -15.12
N LEU A 99 -5.73 9.13 -14.36
CA LEU A 99 -4.72 10.19 -14.40
C LEU A 99 -3.59 9.98 -13.39
N LEU A 100 -3.71 8.99 -12.50
CA LEU A 100 -2.70 8.68 -11.51
C LEU A 100 -1.68 7.68 -12.07
N PRO A 101 -0.43 7.71 -11.59
CA PRO A 101 0.55 6.67 -11.92
C PRO A 101 0.03 5.29 -11.53
N ALA A 102 0.33 4.26 -12.32
CA ALA A 102 -0.14 2.90 -12.05
C ALA A 102 0.42 2.32 -10.74
N GLN A 103 1.62 2.74 -10.36
CA GLN A 103 2.31 2.32 -9.14
C GLN A 103 3.18 3.48 -8.62
N VAL A 104 3.14 3.73 -7.32
CA VAL A 104 4.01 4.69 -6.62
C VAL A 104 4.78 3.94 -5.54
N HIS A 105 6.11 3.98 -5.62
CA HIS A 105 7.00 3.47 -4.57
C HIS A 105 7.76 4.63 -3.97
N VAL A 106 7.70 4.77 -2.66
CA VAL A 106 8.42 5.81 -1.93
C VAL A 106 9.34 5.16 -0.91
N ARG A 107 10.62 5.53 -0.99
CA ARG A 107 11.69 5.12 -0.09
C ARG A 107 12.51 6.33 0.34
N GLY A 108 12.89 6.37 1.62
CA GLY A 108 13.83 7.38 2.13
C GLY A 108 13.30 8.81 2.19
N VAL A 109 11.98 9.03 2.07
CA VAL A 109 11.36 10.35 2.19
C VAL A 109 10.93 10.57 3.64
N GLU A 110 11.71 11.35 4.39
CA GLU A 110 11.54 11.59 5.83
C GLU A 110 10.11 11.93 6.22
N ARG A 111 9.47 12.87 5.50
CA ARG A 111 8.09 13.30 5.76
C ARG A 111 7.09 12.14 5.67
N LEU A 112 7.23 11.28 4.66
CA LEU A 112 6.36 10.12 4.49
C LEU A 112 6.64 9.06 5.55
N SER A 113 7.92 8.84 5.89
CA SER A 113 8.31 7.92 6.97
C SER A 113 7.73 8.31 8.32
N VAL A 114 7.65 9.61 8.64
CA VAL A 114 6.99 10.10 9.87
C VAL A 114 5.50 9.78 9.86
N LEU A 115 4.80 10.03 8.75
CA LEU A 115 3.37 9.73 8.63
C LEU A 115 3.08 8.23 8.72
N VAL A 116 3.91 7.42 8.08
CA VAL A 116 3.88 5.96 8.17
C VAL A 116 4.04 5.49 9.61
N LYS A 117 5.01 6.04 10.34
CA LYS A 117 5.23 5.68 11.74
C LYS A 117 4.01 5.99 12.60
N LEU A 118 3.45 7.20 12.45
CA LEU A 118 2.22 7.59 13.16
C LEU A 118 1.04 6.66 12.81
N LEU A 119 0.91 6.26 11.54
CA LEU A 119 -0.14 5.34 11.10
C LEU A 119 0.00 3.97 11.79
N VAL A 120 1.21 3.42 11.82
CA VAL A 120 1.49 2.11 12.44
C VAL A 120 1.24 2.15 13.95
N GLU A 121 1.68 3.22 14.62
CA GLU A 121 1.43 3.42 16.06
C GLU A 121 -0.07 3.52 16.37
N GLU A 122 -0.81 4.32 15.61
CA GLU A 122 -2.26 4.49 15.80
C GLU A 122 -3.02 3.18 15.51
N ALA A 123 -2.63 2.44 14.47
CA ALA A 123 -3.26 1.17 14.08
C ALA A 123 -3.05 0.08 15.14
N ALA A 124 -1.91 0.07 15.82
CA ALA A 124 -1.63 -0.85 16.92
C ALA A 124 -2.37 -0.45 18.23
N GLY A 125 -2.80 0.81 18.34
CA GLY A 125 -3.44 1.37 19.51
C GLY A 125 -4.96 1.10 19.61
N ARG A 126 -5.51 1.42 20.78
CA ARG A 126 -6.97 1.45 21.06
C ARG A 126 -7.36 2.79 21.67
N HIS A 127 -6.91 3.88 21.05
CA HIS A 127 -7.16 5.24 21.53
C HIS A 127 -8.56 5.72 21.14
N SER A 128 -9.12 6.64 21.93
CA SER A 128 -10.36 7.32 21.57
C SER A 128 -10.16 8.15 20.31
N GLY A 129 -11.03 7.98 19.31
CA GLY A 129 -10.92 8.69 18.03
C GLY A 129 -9.95 8.04 17.04
N ARG A 130 -9.44 6.83 17.32
CA ARG A 130 -8.50 6.10 16.46
C ARG A 130 -8.91 6.07 15.00
N ASP A 131 -10.14 5.67 14.71
CA ASP A 131 -10.59 5.49 13.33
C ASP A 131 -10.60 6.83 12.54
N LEU A 132 -10.88 7.95 13.23
CA LEU A 132 -10.76 9.29 12.64
C LEU A 132 -9.30 9.65 12.35
N VAL A 133 -8.38 9.38 13.29
CA VAL A 133 -6.95 9.63 13.12
C VAL A 133 -6.38 8.80 11.96
N LEU A 134 -6.68 7.50 11.93
CA LEU A 134 -6.29 6.59 10.86
C LEU A 134 -6.78 7.11 9.50
N THR A 135 -8.05 7.50 9.40
CA THR A 135 -8.62 8.07 8.18
C THR A 135 -7.82 9.28 7.70
N ARG A 136 -7.51 10.23 8.59
CA ARG A 136 -6.74 11.43 8.22
C ARG A 136 -5.29 11.13 7.86
N LEU A 137 -4.62 10.23 8.57
CA LEU A 137 -3.25 9.82 8.24
C LEU A 137 -3.18 9.16 6.86
N ILE A 138 -4.15 8.28 6.55
CA ILE A 138 -4.26 7.60 5.26
C ILE A 138 -4.51 8.60 4.12
N GLU A 139 -5.42 9.57 4.30
CA GLU A 139 -5.66 10.65 3.33
C GLU A 139 -4.40 11.49 3.07
N ILE A 140 -3.66 11.84 4.12
CA ILE A 140 -2.43 12.61 3.99
C ILE A 140 -1.35 11.79 3.26
N LEU A 141 -1.19 10.50 3.60
CA LEU A 141 -0.24 9.61 2.92
C LEU A 141 -0.53 9.47 1.43
N LEU A 142 -1.80 9.37 1.05
CA LEU A 142 -2.22 9.37 -0.36
C LEU A 142 -1.75 10.63 -1.08
N VAL A 143 -2.05 11.80 -0.52
CA VAL A 143 -1.66 13.08 -1.14
C VAL A 143 -0.15 13.23 -1.20
N GLU A 144 0.57 12.89 -0.14
CA GLU A 144 2.03 13.01 -0.07
C GLU A 144 2.73 12.06 -1.04
N SER A 145 2.29 10.81 -1.14
CA SER A 145 2.85 9.85 -2.10
C SER A 145 2.63 10.29 -3.55
N LEU A 146 1.43 10.79 -3.90
CA LEU A 146 1.15 11.34 -5.22
C LEU A 146 1.99 12.59 -5.55
N ARG A 147 2.35 13.40 -4.55
CA ARG A 147 3.30 14.53 -4.74
C ARG A 147 4.71 14.03 -5.04
N GLN A 148 5.17 12.95 -4.39
CA GLN A 148 6.48 12.36 -4.66
C GLN A 148 6.58 11.76 -6.07
N ALA A 149 5.49 11.17 -6.56
CA ALA A 149 5.43 10.57 -7.90
C ALA A 149 5.59 11.59 -9.05
N GLN A 150 5.50 12.90 -8.78
CA GLN A 150 5.54 13.96 -9.80
C GLN A 150 6.94 14.54 -10.06
N THR A 151 7.99 13.90 -9.55
CA THR A 151 9.38 14.37 -9.74
C THR A 151 9.86 14.11 -11.18
N SER A 152 10.46 15.17 -11.77
CA SER A 152 10.98 15.42 -13.13
C SER A 152 10.33 14.76 -14.37
N ASP A 153 10.14 13.44 -14.42
CA ASP A 153 9.79 12.68 -15.65
C ASP A 153 8.32 12.23 -15.75
N ALA A 154 7.49 12.57 -14.76
CA ALA A 154 6.09 12.20 -14.78
C ALA A 154 5.29 13.02 -15.84
N PRO A 155 4.40 12.38 -16.63
CA PRO A 155 3.51 13.09 -17.54
C PRO A 155 2.64 14.13 -16.78
N ALA A 156 2.21 15.19 -17.48
CA ALA A 156 1.34 16.21 -16.89
C ALA A 156 0.05 15.55 -16.37
N GLY A 157 -0.30 15.78 -15.10
CA GLY A 157 -1.45 15.18 -14.43
C GLY A 157 -2.13 16.16 -13.47
N LEU A 158 -3.19 15.71 -12.80
CA LEU A 158 -4.12 16.51 -11.98
C LEU A 158 -3.45 17.47 -10.98
N LEU A 159 -2.25 17.14 -10.51
CA LEU A 159 -1.53 17.87 -9.49
C LEU A 159 -0.42 18.79 -10.05
N ARG A 160 -0.27 18.89 -11.38
CA ARG A 160 0.66 19.82 -12.05
C ARG A 160 0.05 21.16 -12.49
N GLY A 161 -1.27 21.34 -12.32
CA GLY A 161 -1.98 22.58 -12.66
C GLY A 161 -2.34 22.68 -14.14
#